data_AF-A0A4U6JKF4-F1
#
_entry.id   AF-A0A4U6JKF4-F1
#
_cell.length_a   1.000
_cell.length_b   1.000
_cell.length_c   1.000
_cell.angle_alpha   90.00
_cell.angle_beta   90.00
_cell.angle_gamma   90.00
#
_symmetry.space_group_name_H-M   'P 1'
#
loop_
_entity.id
_entity.type
_entity.pdbx_description
1 polymer ?
#
loop_
_entity_poly.entity_id
_entity_poly.type
_entity_poly.pdbx_seq_one_letter_code
_entity_poly.pdbx_strand_id
1 'polypeptide(L)'
;MNALYPTLEEAIDAAREEFLADNPGLESDEASVQQLNVQKYVLQDGDIMWQAEFFADEDDGEGECLPMLSGEAAQSVFDGDYDEIDIRQEWQEEN
;
A
#
# COMPACT_ATOMS: atom_id res chain seq x y z
N MET A 1 -2.67 6.01 -13.18
CA MET A 1 -1.53 5.29 -13.79
C MET A 1 -0.70 4.89 -12.61
N ASN A 2 -0.82 3.65 -12.16
CA ASN A 2 -0.28 3.26 -10.87
C ASN A 2 1.25 3.28 -10.98
N ALA A 3 1.88 4.04 -10.09
CA ALA A 3 3.31 4.30 -10.15
C ALA A 3 4.07 3.19 -9.42
N LEU A 4 5.18 2.77 -10.01
CA LEU A 4 6.09 1.78 -9.44
C LEU A 4 7.26 2.51 -8.79
N TYR A 5 7.62 2.09 -7.58
CA TYR A 5 8.67 2.73 -6.79
C TYR A 5 9.80 1.75 -6.45
N PRO A 6 11.06 2.19 -6.38
CA PRO A 6 12.18 1.29 -6.09
C PRO A 6 12.17 0.79 -4.64
N THR A 7 11.47 1.48 -3.74
CA THR A 7 11.32 1.11 -2.33
C THR A 7 9.85 0.98 -1.93
N LEU A 8 9.59 0.14 -0.94
CA LEU A 8 8.25 -0.08 -0.39
C LEU A 8 7.73 1.19 0.32
N GLU A 9 8.60 1.88 1.05
CA GLU A 9 8.28 3.16 1.72
C GLU A 9 7.77 4.20 0.73
N GLU A 10 8.47 4.40 -0.40
CA GLU A 10 8.02 5.32 -1.45
C GLU A 10 6.69 4.90 -2.08
N ALA A 11 6.47 3.59 -2.26
CA ALA A 11 5.20 3.09 -2.77
C ALA A 11 4.05 3.41 -1.81
N ILE A 12 4.26 3.20 -0.51
CA ILE A 12 3.27 3.48 0.54
C ILE A 12 3.00 4.98 0.64
N ASP A 13 4.03 5.82 0.63
CA ASP A 13 3.87 7.27 0.72
C ASP A 13 3.07 7.81 -0.47
N ALA A 14 3.38 7.35 -1.69
CA ALA A 14 2.63 7.70 -2.87
C ALA A 14 1.18 7.21 -2.85
N ALA A 15 0.94 5.98 -2.39
CA ALA A 15 -0.40 5.43 -2.24
C ALA A 15 -1.25 6.26 -1.26
N ARG A 16 -0.62 6.71 -0.17
CA ARG A 16 -1.25 7.57 0.82
C ARG A 16 -1.60 8.93 0.23
N GLU A 17 -0.66 9.55 -0.50
CA GLU A 17 -0.92 10.81 -1.20
C GLU A 17 -2.07 10.68 -2.20
N GLU A 18 -2.12 9.59 -2.96
CA GLU A 18 -3.18 9.32 -3.92
C GLU A 18 -4.54 9.15 -3.24
N PHE A 19 -4.60 8.36 -2.15
CA PHE A 19 -5.81 8.18 -1.36
C PHE A 19 -6.36 9.50 -0.79
N LEU A 20 -5.48 10.36 -0.25
CA LEU A 20 -5.86 11.68 0.26
C LEU A 20 -6.27 12.64 -0.86
N ALA A 21 -5.64 12.54 -2.03
CA ALA A 21 -5.99 13.34 -3.20
C ALA A 21 -7.38 12.97 -3.76
N ASP A 22 -7.75 11.69 -3.73
CA ASP A 22 -9.08 11.22 -4.13
C ASP A 22 -10.16 11.57 -3.10
N ASN A 23 -9.76 11.80 -1.85
CA ASN A 23 -10.63 12.17 -0.73
C ASN A 23 -10.38 13.61 -0.23
N PRO A 24 -10.67 14.65 -1.03
CA PRO A 24 -10.43 16.04 -0.66
C PRO A 24 -11.36 16.45 0.49
N GLY A 25 -10.82 16.44 1.71
CA GLY A 25 -11.55 16.75 2.94
C GLY A 25 -11.35 15.73 4.06
N LEU A 26 -10.71 14.60 3.78
CA LEU A 26 -10.17 13.70 4.80
C LEU A 26 -8.73 14.11 5.11
N GLU A 27 -8.45 14.36 6.38
CA GLU A 27 -7.07 14.47 6.87
C GLU A 27 -6.48 13.07 7.07
N SER A 28 -5.15 12.94 7.07
CA SER A 28 -4.48 11.65 7.27
C SER A 28 -4.88 10.95 8.59
N ASP A 29 -5.22 11.72 9.62
CA ASP A 29 -5.68 11.26 10.93
C ASP A 29 -7.18 10.86 10.94
N GLU A 30 -7.97 11.40 9.99
CA GLU A 30 -9.40 11.10 9.84
C GLU A 30 -9.66 10.01 8.79
N ALA A 31 -8.67 9.71 7.95
CA ALA A 31 -8.71 8.67 6.94
C ALA A 31 -8.85 7.29 7.60
N SER A 32 -9.90 6.56 7.21
CA SER A 32 -10.14 5.18 7.64
C SER A 32 -9.88 4.25 6.45
N VAL A 33 -8.67 3.67 6.40
CA VAL A 33 -8.34 2.64 5.42
C VAL A 33 -8.67 1.27 5.99
N GLN A 34 -9.31 0.43 5.17
CA GLN A 34 -9.65 -0.94 5.54
C GLN A 34 -8.79 -1.97 4.85
N GLN A 35 -8.09 -1.60 3.78
CA GLN A 35 -7.24 -2.52 3.05
C GLN A 35 -6.01 -1.82 2.47
N LEU A 36 -4.88 -2.51 2.54
CA LEU A 36 -3.63 -2.15 1.88
C LEU A 36 -3.25 -3.29 0.95
N ASN A 37 -3.14 -2.98 -0.33
CA ASN A 37 -2.65 -3.90 -1.33
C ASN A 37 -1.21 -3.54 -1.65
N VAL A 38 -0.33 -4.54 -1.72
CA VAL A 38 1.08 -4.33 -2.05
C VAL A 38 1.53 -5.40 -3.01
N GLN A 39 2.15 -4.98 -4.12
CA GLN A 39 2.75 -5.88 -5.08
C GLN A 39 4.21 -5.55 -5.31
N LYS A 40 5.04 -6.60 -5.31
CA LYS A 40 6.44 -6.51 -5.69
C LYS A 40 6.60 -6.99 -7.13
N TYR A 41 7.30 -6.19 -7.92
CA TYR A 41 7.68 -6.49 -9.28
C TYR A 41 9.19 -6.65 -9.37
N VAL A 42 9.64 -7.71 -10.06
CA VAL A 42 11.05 -7.90 -10.38
C VAL A 42 11.24 -7.63 -11.85
N LEU A 43 11.95 -6.55 -12.18
CA LEU A 43 12.25 -6.16 -13.55
C LEU A 43 13.26 -7.13 -14.19
N GLN A 44 13.37 -7.11 -15.52
CA GLN A 44 14.28 -8.00 -16.24
C GLN A 44 15.76 -7.79 -15.90
N ASP A 45 16.14 -6.61 -15.39
CA ASP A 45 17.49 -6.31 -14.91
C ASP A 45 17.75 -6.87 -13.50
N GLY A 46 16.72 -7.41 -12.84
CA GLY A 46 16.76 -7.84 -11.44
C GLY A 46 16.41 -6.74 -10.44
N ASP A 47 16.14 -5.52 -10.91
CA ASP A 47 15.63 -4.43 -10.09
C ASP A 47 14.28 -4.79 -9.47
N ILE A 48 14.10 -4.41 -8.22
CA ILE A 48 12.85 -4.60 -7.49
C ILE A 48 12.10 -3.28 -7.51
N MET A 49 10.84 -3.35 -7.90
CA MET A 49 9.89 -2.25 -7.82
C MET A 49 8.69 -2.67 -6.97
N TRP A 50 8.09 -1.71 -6.30
CA TRP A 50 6.97 -1.89 -5.40
C TRP A 50 5.81 -1.00 -5.84
N GLN A 51 4.61 -1.52 -5.65
CA GLN A 51 3.36 -0.80 -5.82
C GLN A 51 2.56 -1.02 -4.54
N ALA A 52 1.95 0.05 -4.03
CA ALA A 52 1.05 -0.02 -2.90
C ALA A 52 -0.22 0.77 -3.24
N GLU A 53 -1.36 0.33 -2.72
CA GLU A 53 -2.66 0.97 -2.90
C GLU A 53 -3.48 0.82 -1.61
N PHE A 54 -4.10 1.92 -1.17
CA PHE A 54 -4.98 1.94 -0.01
C PHE A 54 -6.43 2.03 -0.44
N PHE A 55 -7.29 1.29 0.27
CA PHE A 55 -8.73 1.29 0.03
C PHE A 55 -9.48 1.54 1.33
N ALA A 56 -10.56 2.32 1.23
CA ALA A 56 -11.46 2.60 2.36
C ALA A 56 -12.38 1.41 2.68
N ASP A 57 -12.52 0.45 1.77
CA ASP A 57 -13.32 -0.75 1.92
C ASP A 57 -12.58 -1.99 1.37
N GLU A 58 -12.86 -3.16 1.94
CA GLU A 58 -12.25 -4.43 1.52
C GLU A 58 -12.81 -4.90 0.16
N ASP A 59 -13.98 -4.43 -0.26
CA ASP A 59 -14.63 -4.79 -1.54
C ASP A 59 -14.15 -3.93 -2.73
N ASP A 60 -13.38 -2.86 -2.47
CA ASP A 60 -12.81 -1.98 -3.50
C ASP A 60 -11.55 -2.61 -4.17
N GLY A 61 -11.34 -3.92 -3.97
CA GLY A 61 -10.22 -4.72 -4.43
C GLY A 61 -10.16 -4.98 -5.94
N GLU A 62 -10.65 -4.08 -6.79
CA GLU A 62 -10.43 -4.12 -8.26
C GLU A 62 -9.01 -3.64 -8.66
N GLY A 63 -8.10 -3.45 -7.69
CA GLY A 63 -6.70 -3.12 -7.93
C GLY A 63 -5.89 -4.27 -8.54
N GLU A 64 -4.83 -3.94 -9.28
CA GLU A 64 -3.90 -4.94 -9.85
C GLU A 64 -3.02 -5.61 -8.79
N CYS A 65 -2.97 -5.05 -7.57
CA CYS A 65 -2.20 -5.53 -6.44
C CYS A 65 -3.01 -6.49 -5.56
N LEU A 66 -2.36 -7.51 -5.01
CA LEU A 66 -3.00 -8.42 -4.05
C LEU A 66 -3.18 -7.76 -2.68
N PRO A 67 -4.31 -8.03 -2.00
CA PRO A 67 -4.53 -7.54 -0.65
C PRO A 67 -3.50 -8.16 0.30
N MET A 68 -2.80 -7.30 1.03
CA MET A 68 -1.70 -7.71 1.90
C MET A 68 -2.07 -7.53 3.37
N LEU A 69 -2.56 -6.36 3.75
CA LEU A 69 -3.02 -6.05 5.10
C LEU A 69 -4.45 -5.52 5.06
N SER A 70 -5.21 -5.78 6.12
CA SER A 70 -6.56 -5.25 6.28
C SER A 70 -6.86 -4.78 7.71
N GLY A 71 -7.90 -3.97 7.84
CA GLY A 71 -8.34 -3.38 9.09
C GLY A 71 -7.25 -2.55 9.77
N GLU A 72 -7.04 -2.79 11.06
CA GLU A 72 -6.15 -2.02 11.93
C GLU A 72 -4.68 -2.07 11.48
N ALA A 73 -4.26 -3.15 10.82
CA ALA A 73 -2.92 -3.27 10.25
C ALA A 73 -2.73 -2.34 9.05
N ALA A 74 -3.70 -2.28 8.13
CA ALA A 74 -3.67 -1.34 7.00
C ALA A 74 -3.65 0.12 7.50
N GLN A 75 -4.46 0.42 8.52
CA GLN A 75 -4.49 1.75 9.15
C GLN A 75 -3.15 2.13 9.79
N SER A 76 -2.49 1.20 10.47
CA SER A 76 -1.18 1.46 11.10
C SER A 76 -0.12 1.82 10.06
N VAL A 77 -0.14 1.14 8.90
CA VAL A 77 0.77 1.49 7.78
C VAL A 77 0.47 2.87 7.21
N PHE A 78 -0.81 3.21 7.06
CA PHE A 78 -1.23 4.51 6.57
C PHE A 78 -0.82 5.66 7.50
N ASP A 79 -0.93 5.46 8.81
CA ASP A 79 -0.49 6.40 9.85
C ASP A 79 1.05 6.55 9.88
N GLY A 80 1.77 5.59 9.31
CA GLY A 80 3.23 5.54 9.33
C GLY A 80 3.79 4.84 10.57
N ASP A 81 2.94 4.20 11.37
CA ASP A 81 3.32 3.38 12.54
C ASP A 81 3.50 1.91 12.12
N TYR A 82 4.43 1.68 11.19
CA TYR A 82 4.74 0.34 10.71
C TYR A 82 6.24 0.09 10.59
N ASP A 83 6.64 -1.16 10.77
CA ASP A 83 7.99 -1.62 10.51
C ASP A 83 8.07 -2.23 9.11
N GLU A 84 8.93 -1.69 8.24
CA GLU A 84 9.14 -2.22 6.88
C GLU A 84 9.53 -3.70 6.87
N ILE A 85 10.26 -4.13 7.91
CA ILE A 85 10.66 -5.53 8.08
C ILE A 85 9.44 -6.42 8.31
N ASP A 86 8.45 -5.94 9.07
CA ASP A 86 7.23 -6.67 9.37
C ASP A 86 6.39 -6.84 8.10
N ILE A 87 6.21 -5.75 7.35
CA ILE A 87 5.55 -5.77 6.04
C ILE A 87 6.27 -6.77 5.12
N ARG A 88 7.58 -6.67 4.96
CA ARG A 88 8.32 -7.59 4.07
C ARG A 88 8.28 -9.05 4.51
N GLN A 89 8.03 -9.35 5.77
CA GLN A 89 7.85 -10.73 6.25
C GLN A 89 6.42 -11.24 6.04
N GLU A 90 5.42 -10.38 6.20
CA GLU A 90 4.02 -10.67 5.86
C GLU A 90 3.87 -10.89 4.34
N TRP A 91 4.69 -10.19 3.53
CA TRP A 91 4.78 -10.39 2.09
C TRP A 91 5.51 -11.70 1.78
N GLN A 92 4.79 -12.82 1.76
CA GLN A 92 5.36 -14.10 1.32
C GLN A 92 5.52 -14.14 -0.21
N GLU A 93 6.58 -14.82 -0.69
CA GLU A 93 6.93 -15.00 -2.11
C GLU A 93 5.82 -15.65 -2.97
N GLU A 94 4.69 -16.06 -2.38
CA GLU A 94 3.52 -16.65 -3.05
C GLU A 94 2.35 -15.66 -3.32
N ASN A 95 2.50 -14.36 -2.99
CA ASN A 95 1.61 -13.30 -3.48
C ASN A 95 2.04 -12.80 -4.87
#